data_AF-A0A528A1Y7-F1
#
_entry.id   AF-A0A528A1Y7-F1
#
_cell.length_a   1.000
_cell.length_b   1.000
_cell.length_c   1.000
_cell.angle_alpha   90.00
_cell.angle_beta   90.00
_cell.angle_gamma   90.00
#
_symmetry.space_group_name_H-M   'P 1'
#
loop_
_entity.id
_entity.type
_entity.pdbx_description
1 polymer ?
#
loop_
_entity_poly.entity_id
_entity_poly.type
_entity_poly.pdbx_seq_one_letter_code
_entity_poly.pdbx_strand_id
1 'polypeptide(L)'
;MPLNVNGLHQAEGKRNVYRINLAADVAPDDLLSPDFWVHVSAQLRADDQIEVVAYDRAWFGVVMVLEIAKGNKTGARVAFINGPVALTNDAKVATPEEHEVRWGGPNGQWQVVRVKDRTVYKSGITTKEEANLVASGLKAA
;
A
#
# COMPACT_ATOMS: atom_id res chain seq x y z
N MET A 1 -15.60 -31.63 -23.90
CA MET A 1 -15.07 -30.92 -25.08
C MET A 1 -13.60 -30.64 -24.79
N PRO A 2 -12.65 -31.08 -25.63
CA PRO A 2 -11.23 -30.81 -25.40
C PRO A 2 -10.95 -29.30 -25.47
N LEU A 3 -9.92 -28.85 -24.75
CA LEU A 3 -9.43 -27.46 -24.75
C LEU A 3 -9.25 -26.98 -26.20
N ASN A 4 -9.81 -25.83 -26.55
CA ASN A 4 -9.54 -25.19 -27.83
C ASN A 4 -8.09 -24.68 -27.82
N VAL A 5 -7.20 -25.38 -28.53
CA VAL A 5 -5.76 -25.08 -28.57
C VAL A 5 -5.48 -23.67 -29.10
N ASN A 6 -6.36 -23.14 -29.96
CA ASN A 6 -6.28 -21.77 -30.47
C ASN A 6 -6.75 -20.72 -29.46
N GLY A 7 -7.37 -21.13 -28.35
CA GLY A 7 -7.77 -20.24 -27.26
C GLY A 7 -6.66 -19.97 -26.25
N LEU A 8 -5.53 -20.69 -26.32
CA LEU A 8 -4.40 -20.48 -25.43
C LEU A 8 -3.53 -19.34 -25.96
N HIS A 9 -3.52 -18.24 -25.22
CA HIS A 9 -2.69 -17.08 -25.52
C HIS A 9 -2.03 -16.57 -24.25
N GLN A 10 -0.95 -15.80 -24.42
CA GLN A 10 -0.42 -15.00 -23.31
C GLN A 10 -1.50 -14.03 -22.85
N ALA A 11 -1.78 -14.07 -21.55
CA ALA A 11 -2.74 -13.20 -20.91
C ALA A 11 -2.47 -11.72 -21.19
N GLU A 12 -1.22 -11.30 -21.10
CA GLU A 12 -0.76 -9.92 -21.32
C GLU A 12 -1.12 -9.36 -22.71
N GLY A 13 -1.23 -10.24 -23.72
CA GLY A 13 -1.66 -9.86 -25.07
C GLY A 13 -3.18 -9.84 -25.26
N LYS A 14 -3.96 -10.35 -24.29
CA LYS A 14 -5.41 -10.49 -24.36
C LYS A 14 -6.18 -9.64 -23.37
N ARG A 15 -5.54 -9.19 -22.28
CA ARG A 15 -6.12 -8.28 -21.29
C ARG A 15 -5.20 -7.12 -20.98
N ASN A 16 -5.80 -5.99 -20.63
CA ASN A 16 -5.12 -4.91 -19.94
C ASN A 16 -5.24 -5.09 -18.42
N VAL A 17 -4.28 -4.50 -17.70
CA VAL A 17 -4.34 -4.34 -16.25
C VAL A 17 -4.33 -2.85 -15.95
N TYR A 18 -5.44 -2.36 -15.41
CA TYR A 18 -5.61 -0.97 -14.98
C TYR A 18 -5.53 -0.86 -13.47
N ARG A 19 -5.32 0.37 -13.00
CA ARG A 19 -5.43 0.71 -11.59
C ARG A 19 -6.20 2.01 -11.44
N ILE A 20 -7.13 2.03 -10.49
CA ILE A 20 -7.90 3.21 -10.12
C ILE A 20 -7.79 3.47 -8.61
N ASN A 21 -7.85 4.74 -8.25
CA ASN A 21 -7.97 5.17 -6.86
C ASN A 21 -9.37 5.73 -6.65
N LEU A 22 -10.07 5.25 -5.62
CA LEU A 22 -11.43 5.69 -5.30
C LEU A 22 -11.46 6.64 -4.12
N ALA A 23 -12.47 7.52 -4.10
CA ALA A 23 -12.80 8.28 -2.91
C ALA A 23 -13.21 7.34 -1.76
N ALA A 24 -12.95 7.77 -0.51
CA ALA A 24 -13.13 6.93 0.68
C ALA A 24 -14.61 6.62 0.98
N ASP A 25 -15.54 7.37 0.39
CA ASP A 25 -16.99 7.20 0.51
C ASP A 25 -17.60 6.22 -0.51
N VAL A 26 -16.82 5.76 -1.49
CA VAL A 26 -17.29 4.78 -2.48
C VAL A 26 -17.21 3.38 -1.89
N ALA A 27 -18.36 2.71 -1.80
CA ALA A 27 -18.43 1.33 -1.34
C ALA A 27 -17.94 0.36 -2.43
N PRO A 28 -17.31 -0.77 -2.07
CA PRO A 28 -16.91 -1.78 -3.05
C PRO A 28 -18.06 -2.25 -3.95
N ASP A 29 -19.28 -2.34 -3.41
CA ASP A 29 -20.46 -2.80 -4.14
C ASP A 29 -20.91 -1.82 -5.23
N ASP A 30 -20.57 -0.53 -5.12
CA ASP A 30 -20.88 0.47 -6.16
C ASP A 30 -20.20 0.13 -7.49
N LEU A 31 -19.05 -0.56 -7.44
CA LEU A 31 -18.34 -1.01 -8.62
C LEU A 31 -19.12 -2.03 -9.45
N LEU A 32 -20.05 -2.75 -8.84
CA LEU A 32 -20.86 -3.73 -9.56
C LEU A 32 -21.95 -3.07 -10.40
N SER A 33 -22.22 -1.78 -10.18
CA SER A 33 -23.13 -1.00 -11.00
C SER A 33 -22.50 -0.66 -12.35
N PRO A 34 -23.14 -1.00 -13.49
CA PRO A 34 -22.62 -0.64 -14.80
C PRO A 34 -22.46 0.86 -15.02
N ASP A 35 -23.33 1.64 -14.39
CA ASP A 35 -23.35 3.11 -14.49
C ASP A 35 -22.12 3.75 -13.84
N PHE A 36 -21.47 3.06 -12.89
CA PHE A 36 -20.23 3.52 -12.29
C PHE A 36 -19.11 3.72 -13.33
N TRP A 37 -19.12 2.90 -14.38
CA TRP A 37 -18.05 2.82 -15.37
C TRP A 37 -18.28 3.70 -16.60
N VAL A 38 -19.39 4.45 -16.70
CA VAL A 38 -19.76 5.18 -17.92
C VAL A 38 -18.69 6.15 -18.40
N HIS A 39 -17.93 6.73 -17.48
CA HIS A 39 -16.89 7.72 -17.79
C HIS A 39 -15.61 7.10 -18.37
N VAL A 40 -15.41 5.79 -18.16
CA VAL A 40 -14.19 5.09 -18.58
C VAL A 40 -14.46 3.88 -19.48
N SER A 41 -15.73 3.51 -19.72
CA SER A 41 -16.11 2.31 -20.45
C SER A 41 -15.59 2.27 -21.90
N ALA A 42 -15.35 3.43 -22.50
CA ALA A 42 -14.77 3.53 -23.85
C ALA A 42 -13.31 3.03 -23.93
N GLN A 43 -12.60 2.96 -22.81
CA GLN A 43 -11.21 2.50 -22.73
C GLN A 43 -11.11 1.00 -22.40
N LEU A 44 -12.17 0.42 -21.87
CA LEU A 44 -12.18 -0.95 -21.38
C LEU A 44 -12.39 -1.95 -22.53
N ARG A 45 -12.01 -3.19 -22.28
CA ARG A 45 -12.38 -4.38 -23.06
C ARG A 45 -12.84 -5.49 -22.13
N ALA A 46 -13.58 -6.45 -22.67
CA ALA A 46 -13.85 -7.68 -21.93
C ALA A 46 -12.53 -8.35 -21.53
N ASP A 47 -12.51 -9.01 -20.37
CA ASP A 47 -11.37 -9.66 -19.73
C ASP A 47 -10.30 -8.71 -19.14
N ASP A 48 -10.44 -7.40 -19.29
CA ASP A 48 -9.58 -6.42 -18.61
C ASP A 48 -9.70 -6.55 -17.09
N GLN A 49 -8.59 -6.39 -16.39
CA GLN A 49 -8.53 -6.36 -14.93
C GLN A 49 -8.30 -4.95 -14.43
N ILE A 50 -8.95 -4.60 -13.33
CA ILE A 50 -8.86 -3.28 -12.71
C ILE A 50 -8.56 -3.47 -11.23
N GLU A 51 -7.36 -3.08 -10.83
CA GLU A 51 -6.97 -2.94 -9.44
C GLU A 51 -7.63 -1.70 -8.84
N VAL A 52 -8.27 -1.89 -7.69
CA VAL A 52 -8.99 -0.83 -7.00
C VAL A 52 -8.39 -0.65 -5.63
N VAL A 53 -8.05 0.59 -5.30
CA VAL A 53 -7.61 0.98 -3.96
C VAL A 53 -8.33 2.26 -3.54
N ALA A 54 -8.82 2.32 -2.32
CA ALA A 54 -9.36 3.56 -1.76
C ALA A 54 -8.23 4.57 -1.47
N TYR A 55 -8.49 5.88 -1.51
CA TYR A 55 -7.48 6.91 -1.25
C TYR A 55 -6.87 6.82 0.16
N ASP A 56 -7.69 6.44 1.14
CA ASP A 56 -7.27 6.19 2.52
C ASP A 56 -6.56 4.84 2.69
N ARG A 57 -6.46 4.04 1.62
CA ARG A 57 -5.98 2.67 1.61
C ARG A 57 -6.72 1.79 2.61
N ALA A 58 -8.01 2.01 2.85
CA ALA A 58 -8.79 1.14 3.73
C ALA A 58 -8.96 -0.28 3.17
N TRP A 59 -9.05 -0.41 1.85
CA TRP A 59 -9.23 -1.70 1.19
C TRP A 59 -8.62 -1.74 -0.22
N PHE A 60 -8.41 -2.96 -0.70
CA PHE A 60 -7.94 -3.28 -2.05
C PHE A 60 -8.80 -4.37 -2.66
N GLY A 61 -9.08 -4.30 -3.96
CA GLY A 61 -9.75 -5.36 -4.69
C GLY A 61 -9.35 -5.39 -6.15
N VAL A 62 -9.71 -6.46 -6.86
CA VAL A 62 -9.53 -6.56 -8.30
C VAL A 62 -10.83 -6.99 -8.95
N VAL A 63 -11.31 -6.18 -9.88
CA VAL A 63 -12.48 -6.52 -10.71
C VAL A 63 -12.02 -6.91 -12.12
N MET A 64 -12.78 -7.81 -12.74
CA MET A 64 -12.65 -8.17 -14.15
C MET A 64 -13.85 -7.64 -14.92
N VAL A 65 -13.59 -7.06 -16.09
CA VAL A 65 -14.64 -6.59 -16.99
C VAL A 65 -15.26 -7.78 -17.70
N LEU A 66 -16.55 -8.01 -17.48
CA LEU A 66 -17.31 -9.09 -18.10
C LEU A 66 -17.91 -8.66 -19.43
N GLU A 67 -18.36 -7.41 -19.51
CA GLU A 67 -19.07 -6.89 -20.67
C GLU A 67 -19.02 -5.37 -20.71
N ILE A 68 -19.03 -4.81 -21.91
CA ILE A 68 -19.09 -3.36 -22.14
C ILE A 68 -20.28 -3.07 -23.03
N ALA A 69 -21.01 -2.01 -22.67
CA ALA A 69 -22.13 -1.55 -23.45
C ALA A 69 -21.70 -1.17 -24.88
N LYS A 70 -22.51 -1.55 -25.88
CA LYS A 70 -22.26 -1.27 -27.31
C LYS A 70 -23.25 -0.23 -27.84
N GLY A 71 -22.85 0.49 -28.89
CA GLY A 71 -23.70 1.48 -29.57
C GLY A 71 -23.88 2.74 -28.73
N ASN A 72 -25.14 3.19 -28.56
CA ASN A 72 -25.48 4.42 -27.84
C ASN A 72 -25.52 4.27 -26.31
N LYS A 73 -25.17 3.10 -25.77
CA LYS A 73 -25.14 2.82 -24.33
C LYS A 73 -23.71 2.94 -23.80
N THR A 74 -23.55 3.41 -22.57
CA THR A 74 -22.27 3.52 -21.87
C THR A 74 -22.27 2.64 -20.62
N GLY A 75 -21.09 2.38 -20.05
CA GLY A 75 -20.93 1.55 -18.85
C GLY A 75 -20.31 0.18 -19.12
N ALA A 76 -20.00 -0.53 -18.04
CA ALA A 76 -19.36 -1.83 -18.08
C ALA A 76 -19.83 -2.69 -16.91
N ARG A 77 -20.15 -3.96 -17.18
CA ARG A 77 -20.45 -4.93 -16.12
C ARG A 77 -19.15 -5.60 -15.70
N VAL A 78 -18.88 -5.59 -14.41
CA VAL A 78 -17.67 -6.18 -13.83
C VAL A 78 -18.02 -7.20 -12.75
N ALA A 79 -17.05 -8.00 -12.36
CA ALA A 79 -17.14 -8.84 -11.17
C ALA A 79 -15.81 -8.87 -10.42
N PHE A 80 -15.87 -8.97 -9.09
CA PHE A 80 -14.67 -9.19 -8.29
C PHE A 80 -14.06 -10.56 -8.63
N ILE A 81 -12.77 -10.55 -8.98
CA ILE A 81 -11.94 -11.76 -9.10
C ILE A 81 -10.98 -11.90 -7.91
N ASN A 82 -10.71 -10.78 -7.24
CA ASN A 82 -10.15 -10.73 -5.90
C ASN A 82 -11.01 -9.77 -5.09
N GLY A 83 -11.61 -10.26 -4.01
CA GLY A 83 -12.60 -9.52 -3.24
C GLY A 83 -12.04 -8.23 -2.64
N PRO A 84 -12.90 -7.33 -2.17
CA PRO A 84 -12.45 -6.21 -1.35
C PRO A 84 -11.83 -6.75 -0.06
N VAL A 85 -10.51 -6.61 0.07
CA VAL A 85 -9.71 -6.99 1.23
C VAL A 85 -9.34 -5.73 2.00
N ALA A 86 -9.66 -5.69 3.29
CA ALA A 86 -9.22 -4.62 4.17
C ALA A 86 -7.69 -4.61 4.28
N LEU A 87 -7.07 -3.45 4.06
CA LEU A 87 -5.62 -3.27 4.14
C LEU A 87 -5.21 -2.90 5.57
N THR A 88 -5.58 -3.74 6.53
CA THR A 88 -5.26 -3.54 7.95
C THR A 88 -4.13 -4.47 8.38
N ASN A 89 -3.17 -3.94 9.12
CA ASN A 89 -2.14 -4.73 9.78
C ASN A 89 -1.76 -4.07 11.10
N ASP A 90 -1.90 -4.80 12.20
CA ASP A 90 -1.56 -4.31 13.56
C ASP A 90 -0.05 -4.25 13.80
N ALA A 91 0.76 -4.79 12.89
CA ALA A 91 2.21 -4.72 12.97
C ALA A 91 2.68 -3.26 12.89
N LYS A 92 3.27 -2.79 13.98
CA LYS A 92 3.92 -1.49 14.02
C LYS A 92 5.26 -1.60 13.29
N VAL A 93 5.47 -0.72 12.31
CA VAL A 93 6.81 -0.51 11.77
C VAL A 93 7.64 0.10 12.88
N ALA A 94 8.69 -0.60 13.31
CA ALA A 94 9.61 -0.09 14.32
C ALA A 94 10.17 1.24 13.81
N THR A 95 9.86 2.33 14.50
CA THR A 95 10.50 3.60 14.23
C THR A 95 11.98 3.43 14.60
N PRO A 96 12.92 3.66 13.68
CA PRO A 96 14.34 3.62 14.01
C PRO A 96 14.58 4.53 15.20
N GLU A 97 15.29 4.06 16.22
CA GLU A 97 15.63 4.93 17.34
C GLU A 97 16.46 6.10 16.80
N GLU A 98 16.03 7.34 17.04
CA GLU A 98 16.78 8.50 16.56
C GLU A 98 18.15 8.62 17.25
N HIS A 99 18.25 8.05 18.44
CA HIS A 99 19.42 8.11 19.30
C HIS A 99 19.81 6.71 19.77
N GLU A 100 21.07 6.34 19.58
CA GLU A 100 21.68 5.13 20.12
C GLU A 100 22.54 5.47 21.34
N VAL A 101 22.55 4.59 22.33
CA VAL A 101 23.47 4.67 23.47
C VAL A 101 24.67 3.79 23.18
N ARG A 102 25.86 4.41 23.14
CA ARG A 102 27.12 3.74 22.83
C ARG A 102 28.16 4.06 23.90
N TRP A 103 29.07 3.12 24.17
CA TRP A 103 30.27 3.39 24.98
C TRP A 103 31.33 4.11 24.14
N GLY A 104 31.77 5.29 24.59
CA GLY A 104 32.76 6.17 23.95
C GLY A 104 34.20 5.97 24.42
N GLY A 105 34.48 4.95 25.23
CA GLY A 105 35.81 4.68 25.78
C GLY A 105 36.05 5.35 27.14
N PRO A 106 37.25 5.18 27.74
CA PRO A 106 37.54 5.57 29.13
C PRO A 106 37.31 7.06 29.44
N ASN A 107 37.62 7.94 28.48
CA ASN A 107 37.44 9.39 28.62
C ASN A 107 36.07 9.87 28.13
N GLY A 108 35.43 9.14 27.20
CA GLY A 108 34.13 9.50 26.62
C GLY A 108 32.93 8.95 27.40
N GLN A 109 33.14 7.92 28.20
CA GLN A 109 32.14 7.17 28.97
C GLN A 109 30.89 6.80 28.14
N TRP A 110 29.71 6.62 28.73
CA TRP A 110 28.49 6.40 27.95
C TRP A 110 28.08 7.68 27.22
N GLN A 111 27.73 7.54 25.95
CA GLN A 111 27.33 8.65 25.08
C GLN A 111 26.04 8.33 24.33
N VAL A 112 25.21 9.36 24.16
CA VAL A 112 24.00 9.35 23.34
C VAL A 112 24.36 9.91 21.99
N VAL A 113 24.20 9.11 20.95
CA VAL A 113 24.64 9.42 19.58
C VAL A 113 23.42 9.40 18.67
N ARG A 114 23.24 10.42 17.84
CA ARG A 114 22.19 10.41 16.82
C ARG A 114 22.52 9.37 15.75
N VAL A 115 21.60 8.47 15.47
CA VAL A 115 21.83 7.38 14.50
C VAL A 115 22.04 7.93 13.08
N LYS A 116 21.39 9.04 12.74
CA LYS A 116 21.40 9.62 11.38
C LYS A 116 22.76 10.14 10.93
N ASP A 117 23.45 10.88 11.79
CA ASP A 117 24.68 11.63 11.45
C ASP A 117 25.85 11.28 12.37
N ARG A 118 25.64 10.35 13.32
CA ARG A 118 26.61 9.94 14.34
C ARG A 118 27.08 11.09 15.24
N THR A 119 26.31 12.19 15.30
CA THR A 119 26.64 13.30 16.19
C THR A 119 26.42 12.88 17.63
N VAL A 120 27.42 13.13 18.47
CA VAL A 120 27.32 12.90 19.91
C VAL A 120 26.52 14.03 20.52
N TYR A 121 25.33 13.73 21.04
CA TYR A 121 24.51 14.71 21.75
C TYR A 121 24.98 14.94 23.17
N LYS A 122 25.38 13.86 23.84
CA LYS A 122 25.86 13.92 25.22
C LYS A 122 26.86 12.81 25.45
N SER A 123 27.98 13.16 26.09
CA SER A 123 29.03 12.22 26.50
C SER A 123 29.35 12.42 27.99
N GLY A 124 30.17 11.53 28.56
CA GLY A 124 30.55 11.59 29.97
C GLY A 124 29.48 11.05 30.93
N ILE A 125 28.56 10.20 30.46
CA ILE A 125 27.56 9.58 31.32
C ILE A 125 28.17 8.35 31.98
N THR A 126 28.06 8.29 33.32
CA THR A 126 28.77 7.27 34.10
C THR A 126 28.09 5.91 34.02
N THR A 127 26.76 5.87 33.84
CA THR A 127 26.00 4.62 33.74
C THR A 127 25.22 4.49 32.43
N LYS A 128 25.06 3.25 31.97
CA LYS A 128 24.25 2.93 30.77
C LYS A 128 22.78 3.30 30.96
N GLU A 129 22.28 3.15 32.18
CA GLU A 129 20.89 3.44 32.54
C GLU A 129 20.59 4.93 32.45
N GLU A 130 21.47 5.80 32.96
CA GLU A 130 21.34 7.25 32.80
C GLU A 130 21.40 7.66 31.33
N ALA A 131 22.26 7.03 30.53
CA ALA A 131 22.35 7.32 29.10
C ALA A 131 21.08 6.91 28.34
N ASN A 132 20.47 5.79 28.71
CA ASN A 132 19.16 5.37 28.18
C ASN A 132 18.04 6.34 28.58
N LEU A 133 18.09 6.89 29.80
CA LEU A 133 17.09 7.85 30.29
C LEU A 133 17.20 9.21 29.58
N VAL A 134 18.42 9.64 29.24
CA VAL A 134 18.65 10.81 28.38
C VAL A 134 18.18 10.54 26.95
N ALA A 135 18.48 9.37 26.39
CA ALA A 135 18.05 9.00 25.04
C ALA A 135 16.52 8.89 24.90
N SER A 136 15.81 8.41 25.94
CA SER A 136 14.35 8.34 25.93
C SER A 136 13.68 9.71 26.10
N GLY A 137 14.26 10.62 26.89
CA GLY A 137 13.80 12.00 27.01
C GLY A 137 13.93 12.81 25.70
N LEU A 138 14.92 12.47 24.85
CA LEU A 138 15.11 13.08 23.54
C LEU A 138 14.16 12.53 22.46
N LYS A 139 13.50 11.37 22.69
CA LYS A 139 12.52 10.77 21.76
C LYS A 139 11.14 11.44 21.83
N ALA A 140 10.89 12.35 22.78
CA ALA A 140 9.55 12.89 23.09
C ALA A 140 9.31 14.36 22.64
N ALA A 141 10.19 14.95 21.83
CA ALA A 141 10.10 16.33 21.35
C ALA A 141 9.97 16.42 19.83
#